data_AF-A0A3D0PE98-F1
#
_entry.id   AF-A0A3D0PE98-F1
#
_cell.length_a   1.000
_cell.length_b   1.000
_cell.length_c   1.000
_cell.angle_alpha   90.00
_cell.angle_beta   90.00
_cell.angle_gamma   90.00
#
_symmetry.space_group_name_H-M   'P 1'
#
loop_
_entity.id
_entity.type
_entity.pdbx_description
1 polymer ?
#
loop_
_entity_poly.entity_id
_entity_poly.type
_entity_poly.pdbx_seq_one_letter_code
_entity_poly.pdbx_strand_id
1 'polypeptide(L)'
;FQNRNDLDIAATVFAQTARRAQVLAQAADGDTSWGTRAQSGIIALFKGVNYEGRDTAYDEVFDMPSSIIVSGTQEYVFTKFTGLPQTTGSLTLTSANNETRTITINTKGMVSY
;
A
#
# COMPACT_ATOMS: atom_id res chain seq x y z
N PHE A 1 1.83 19.40 -14.73
CA PHE A 1 0.45 18.88 -14.54
C PHE A 1 0.41 17.36 -14.52
N GLN A 2 0.96 16.67 -15.52
CA GLN A 2 0.99 15.20 -15.57
C GLN A 2 1.63 14.56 -14.33
N ASN A 3 2.85 14.95 -13.94
CA ASN A 3 3.53 14.39 -12.75
C ASN A 3 2.75 14.53 -11.44
N ARG A 4 2.01 15.64 -11.27
CA ARG A 4 1.17 15.87 -10.09
C ARG A 4 -0.05 14.96 -10.10
N ASN A 5 -0.71 14.85 -11.25
CA ASN A 5 -1.85 13.96 -11.44
C ASN A 5 -1.44 12.50 -11.20
N ASP A 6 -0.30 12.08 -11.73
CA ASP A 6 0.24 10.74 -11.54
C ASP A 6 0.55 10.46 -10.07
N LEU A 7 1.11 11.44 -9.36
CA LEU A 7 1.39 11.36 -7.93
C LEU A 7 0.10 11.26 -7.09
N ASP A 8 -0.92 12.05 -7.43
CA ASP A 8 -2.24 12.01 -6.78
C ASP A 8 -2.98 10.68 -7.04
N ILE A 9 -2.89 10.15 -8.27
CA ILE A 9 -3.41 8.83 -8.62
C ILE A 9 -2.67 7.76 -7.83
N ALA A 10 -1.34 7.78 -7.80
CA ALA A 10 -0.55 6.80 -7.05
C ALA A 10 -0.89 6.80 -5.55
N ALA A 11 -1.00 7.97 -4.93
CA ALA A 11 -1.40 8.10 -3.54
C ALA A 11 -2.80 7.55 -3.29
N THR A 12 -3.75 7.85 -4.19
CA THR A 12 -5.12 7.37 -4.11
C THR A 12 -5.21 5.85 -4.28
N VAL A 13 -4.51 5.29 -5.27
CA VAL A 13 -4.42 3.84 -5.52
C VAL A 13 -3.84 3.16 -4.29
N PHE A 14 -2.72 3.65 -3.75
CA PHE A 14 -2.12 3.08 -2.55
C PHE A 14 -3.09 3.09 -1.36
N ALA A 15 -3.77 4.21 -1.12
CA ALA A 15 -4.74 4.33 -0.04
C ALA A 15 -5.94 3.40 -0.19
N GLN A 16 -6.44 3.23 -1.41
CA GLN A 16 -7.52 2.30 -1.72
C GLN A 16 -7.06 0.85 -1.55
N THR A 17 -5.87 0.50 -2.03
CA THR A 17 -5.29 -0.84 -1.88
C THR A 17 -5.04 -1.18 -0.42
N ALA A 18 -4.56 -0.23 0.40
CA ALA A 18 -4.42 -0.41 1.85
C ALA A 18 -5.77 -0.70 2.52
N ARG A 19 -6.83 0.05 2.17
CA ARG A 19 -8.19 -0.21 2.68
C ARG A 19 -8.73 -1.56 2.23
N ARG A 20 -8.46 -1.97 0.99
CA ARG A 20 -8.84 -3.30 0.47
C ARG A 20 -8.12 -4.41 1.24
N ALA A 21 -6.81 -4.30 1.44
CA ALA A 21 -6.02 -5.24 2.24
C ALA A 21 -6.58 -5.38 3.66
N GLN A 22 -6.96 -4.26 4.30
CA GLN A 22 -7.59 -4.28 5.61
C GLN A 22 -8.92 -5.07 5.62
N VAL A 23 -9.80 -4.84 4.64
CA VAL A 23 -11.09 -5.54 4.55
C VAL A 23 -10.89 -7.04 4.27
N LEU A 24 -9.96 -7.41 3.38
CA LEU A 24 -9.65 -8.81 3.08
C LEU A 24 -9.07 -9.55 4.29
N ALA A 25 -8.20 -8.89 5.06
CA ALA A 25 -7.70 -9.42 6.32
C ALA A 25 -8.82 -9.61 7.36
N GLN A 26 -9.77 -8.68 7.47
CA GLN A 26 -10.94 -8.81 8.37
C GLN A 26 -11.85 -9.96 7.98
N ALA A 27 -12.09 -10.14 6.68
CA ALA A 27 -12.86 -11.25 6.15
C ALA A 27 -12.17 -12.61 6.33
N ALA A 28 -10.92 -12.62 6.80
CA ALA A 28 -10.05 -13.78 6.87
C ALA A 28 -10.00 -14.53 5.53
N ASP A 29 -10.02 -13.78 4.43
CA ASP A 29 -10.07 -14.35 3.09
C ASP A 29 -8.80 -15.17 2.84
N GLY A 30 -8.95 -16.48 2.66
CA GLY A 30 -7.84 -17.42 2.54
C GLY A 30 -7.01 -17.66 3.81
N ASP A 31 -7.57 -17.44 5.00
CA ASP A 31 -7.03 -17.75 6.35
C ASP A 31 -5.68 -17.11 6.70
N THR A 32 -5.34 -16.01 6.03
CA THR A 32 -4.04 -15.34 6.21
C THR A 32 -4.18 -13.82 6.26
N SER A 33 -3.07 -13.16 6.59
CA SER A 33 -2.94 -11.71 6.54
C SER A 33 -2.89 -11.21 5.10
N TRP A 34 -3.34 -9.98 4.90
CA TRP A 34 -3.26 -9.28 3.62
C TRP A 34 -2.49 -7.98 3.82
N GLY A 35 -1.75 -7.58 2.79
CA GLY A 35 -0.93 -6.39 2.84
C GLY A 35 -0.87 -5.65 1.52
N THR A 36 -0.34 -4.43 1.59
CA THR A 36 -0.02 -3.62 0.42
C THR A 36 1.45 -3.24 0.46
N ARG A 37 2.08 -3.20 -0.71
CA ARG A 37 3.46 -2.75 -0.88
C ARG A 37 3.57 -1.77 -2.03
N ALA A 38 4.26 -0.66 -1.79
CA ALA A 38 4.66 0.27 -2.83
C ALA A 38 6.14 0.06 -3.15
N GLN A 39 6.47 0.00 -4.44
CA GLN A 39 7.85 0.02 -4.93
C GLN A 39 7.92 0.86 -6.21
N SER A 40 9.14 1.15 -6.69
CA SER A 40 9.28 1.88 -7.94
C SER A 40 8.56 1.13 -9.06
N GLY A 41 7.69 1.83 -9.76
CA GLY A 41 6.94 1.28 -10.89
C GLY A 41 5.63 0.57 -10.54
N ILE A 42 5.40 0.11 -9.30
CA ILE A 42 4.17 -0.62 -8.96
C ILE A 42 3.70 -0.44 -7.51
N ILE A 43 2.40 -0.61 -7.33
CA ILE A 43 1.74 -0.83 -6.03
C ILE A 43 1.11 -2.22 -6.08
N ALA A 44 1.45 -3.10 -5.13
CA ALA A 44 0.96 -4.47 -5.08
C ALA A 44 0.07 -4.70 -3.86
N LEU A 45 -1.13 -5.22 -4.07
CA LEU A 45 -1.91 -5.93 -3.05
C LEU A 45 -1.40 -7.36 -3.01
N PHE A 46 -1.12 -7.88 -1.83
CA PHE A 46 -0.65 -9.25 -1.68
C PHE A 46 -1.31 -9.97 -0.51
N LYS A 47 -1.36 -11.29 -0.62
CA LYS A 47 -1.83 -12.20 0.40
C LYS A 47 -0.64 -12.87 1.08
N GLY A 48 -0.42 -12.63 2.37
CA GLY A 48 0.71 -13.17 3.11
C GLY A 48 1.02 -12.42 4.40
N VAL A 49 1.90 -13.00 5.23
CA VAL A 49 2.39 -12.38 6.47
C VAL A 49 3.37 -11.22 6.22
N ASN A 50 3.97 -11.17 5.03
CA ASN A 50 4.81 -10.11 4.51
C ASN A 50 4.91 -10.29 2.98
N TYR A 51 5.52 -9.33 2.28
CA TYR A 51 5.62 -9.41 0.83
C TYR A 51 6.53 -10.57 0.36
N GLU A 52 7.61 -10.88 1.07
CA GLU A 52 8.54 -11.95 0.66
C GLU A 52 7.91 -13.35 0.72
N GLY A 53 7.05 -13.60 1.72
CA GLY A 53 6.34 -14.85 1.94
C GLY A 53 4.91 -14.83 1.40
N ARG A 54 4.62 -13.96 0.42
CA ARG A 54 3.29 -13.85 -0.18
C ARG A 54 2.97 -15.01 -1.11
N ASP A 55 1.68 -15.25 -1.30
CA ASP A 55 1.15 -16.11 -2.34
C ASP A 55 0.93 -15.29 -3.63
N THR A 56 1.84 -15.44 -4.58
CA THR A 56 1.85 -14.67 -5.83
C THR A 56 0.64 -14.92 -6.73
N ALA A 57 -0.14 -15.99 -6.50
CA ALA A 57 -1.36 -16.25 -7.24
C ALA A 57 -2.49 -15.23 -6.92
N TYR A 58 -2.38 -14.53 -5.79
CA TYR A 58 -3.35 -13.54 -5.32
C TYR A 58 -2.82 -12.10 -5.41
N ASP A 59 -1.64 -11.90 -6.02
CA ASP A 59 -1.07 -10.56 -6.18
C ASP A 59 -1.91 -9.74 -7.18
N GLU A 60 -2.46 -8.60 -6.72
CA GLU A 60 -3.01 -7.58 -7.62
C GLU A 60 -1.99 -6.46 -7.76
N VAL A 61 -1.51 -6.25 -8.98
CA VAL A 61 -0.50 -5.23 -9.30
C VAL A 61 -1.17 -4.04 -9.98
N PHE A 62 -0.88 -2.85 -9.46
CA PHE A 62 -1.25 -1.57 -10.06
C PHE A 62 0.01 -0.86 -10.52
N ASP A 63 0.07 -0.56 -11.82
CA ASP A 63 1.20 0.16 -12.38
C ASP A 63 1.22 1.61 -11.90
N MET A 64 2.42 2.09 -11.62
CA MET A 64 2.72 3.46 -11.23
C MET A 64 3.91 3.95 -12.06
N PRO A 65 4.01 5.24 -12.43
CA PRO A 65 5.20 5.73 -13.10
C PRO A 65 6.48 5.46 -12.30
N SER A 66 7.50 4.88 -12.94
CA SER A 66 8.82 4.62 -12.33
C SER A 66 9.58 5.91 -11.98
N SER A 67 9.12 7.05 -12.48
CA SER A 67 9.57 8.40 -12.11
C SER A 67 9.14 8.81 -10.70
N ILE A 68 8.20 8.09 -10.07
CA ILE A 68 7.82 8.29 -8.68
C ILE A 68 8.78 7.50 -7.78
N ILE A 69 9.48 8.22 -6.92
CA ILE A 69 10.38 7.68 -5.90
C ILE A 69 9.54 7.35 -4.67
N VAL A 70 9.71 6.12 -4.17
CA VAL A 70 9.02 5.62 -2.98
C VAL A 70 10.02 5.62 -1.81
N SER A 71 9.59 6.12 -0.65
CA SER A 71 10.42 6.18 0.56
C SER A 71 9.58 6.04 1.84
N GLY A 72 10.24 5.83 2.97
CA GLY A 72 9.58 5.59 4.26
C GLY A 72 9.13 4.14 4.42
N THR A 73 7.96 3.95 5.04
CA THR A 73 7.36 2.62 5.21
C THR A 73 6.69 2.21 3.91
N GLN A 74 7.22 1.17 3.27
CA GLN A 74 6.81 0.75 1.92
C GLN A 74 5.85 -0.44 1.94
N GLU A 75 5.72 -1.12 3.07
CA GLU A 75 4.93 -2.32 3.23
C GLU A 75 4.06 -2.20 4.48
N TYR A 76 2.77 -2.51 4.31
CA TYR A 76 1.80 -2.50 5.38
C TYR A 76 0.99 -3.79 5.33
N VAL A 77 1.10 -4.58 6.40
CA VAL A 77 0.36 -5.84 6.56
C VAL A 77 -0.72 -5.64 7.60
N PHE A 78 -1.89 -6.22 7.36
CA PHE A 78 -3.03 -6.19 8.28
C PHE A 78 -3.27 -7.57 8.89
N THR A 79 -3.52 -7.59 10.20
CA THR A 79 -3.81 -8.80 10.96
C THR A 79 -5.15 -9.41 10.54
N LYS A 80 -5.19 -10.73 10.39
CA LYS A 80 -6.44 -11.44 10.11
C LYS A 80 -7.46 -11.26 11.24
N PHE A 81 -8.76 -11.34 10.92
CA PHE A 81 -9.92 -11.15 11.81
C PHE A 81 -10.13 -9.75 12.37
N THR A 82 -9.07 -9.01 12.71
CA THR A 82 -9.21 -7.66 13.28
C THR A 82 -8.97 -6.56 12.24
N GLY A 83 -8.19 -6.84 11.20
CA GLY A 83 -7.77 -5.85 10.20
C GLY A 83 -6.91 -4.75 10.79
N LEU A 84 -6.28 -4.98 11.93
CA LEU A 84 -5.39 -3.98 12.52
C LEU A 84 -4.05 -4.02 11.79
N PRO A 85 -3.49 -2.87 11.41
CA PRO A 85 -2.17 -2.84 10.79
C PRO A 85 -1.10 -3.35 11.77
N GLN A 86 -0.28 -4.30 11.30
CA GLN A 86 0.91 -4.78 11.99
C GLN A 86 2.06 -3.78 11.90
N THR A 87 2.11 -3.05 10.78
CA THR A 87 3.09 -2.00 10.53
C THR A 87 2.38 -0.66 10.46
N THR A 88 2.87 0.32 11.19
CA THR A 88 2.41 1.71 11.11
C THR A 88 3.56 2.60 10.67
N GLY A 89 3.25 3.71 10.02
CA GLY A 89 4.26 4.63 9.53
C GLY A 89 3.76 5.44 8.35
N SER A 90 4.67 6.20 7.77
CA SER A 90 4.38 7.06 6.63
C SER A 90 5.09 6.55 5.38
N LEU A 91 4.32 6.42 4.30
CA LEU A 91 4.79 6.24 2.94
C LEU A 91 4.92 7.62 2.31
N THR A 92 6.09 7.93 1.74
CA THR A 92 6.29 9.17 0.99
C THR A 92 6.57 8.86 -0.46
N LEU A 93 5.67 9.31 -1.32
CA LEU A 93 5.80 9.29 -2.77
C LEU A 93 6.34 10.64 -3.23
N THR A 94 7.40 10.65 -4.02
CA THR A 94 8.03 11.86 -4.55
C THR A 94 8.07 11.79 -6.07
N SER A 95 7.51 12.78 -6.76
CA SER A 95 7.56 12.85 -8.22
C SER A 95 8.91 13.39 -8.72
N ALA A 96 9.16 13.23 -10.02
CA ALA A 96 10.37 13.77 -10.68
C ALA A 96 10.55 15.29 -10.59
N ASN A 97 9.50 16.05 -10.23
CA ASN A 97 9.57 17.50 -9.99
C ASN A 97 9.67 17.86 -8.49
N ASN A 98 10.02 16.91 -7.62
CA ASN A 98 10.14 17.06 -6.17
C ASN A 98 8.83 17.41 -5.45
N GLU A 99 7.67 17.14 -6.06
CA GLU A 99 6.41 17.18 -5.32
C GLU A 99 6.26 15.90 -4.50
N THR A 100 5.71 16.04 -3.30
CA THR A 100 5.56 14.92 -2.38
C THR A 100 4.10 14.68 -2.01
N ARG A 101 3.76 13.41 -1.78
CA ARG A 101 2.54 12.97 -1.10
C ARG A 101 2.94 12.00 0.00
N THR A 102 2.42 12.25 1.19
CA THR A 102 2.70 11.42 2.35
C THR A 102 1.42 10.75 2.81
N ILE A 103 1.39 9.42 2.72
CA ILE A 103 0.28 8.61 3.21
C ILE A 103 0.68 8.06 4.57
N THR A 104 -0.11 8.31 5.60
CA THR A 104 0.15 7.80 6.96
C THR A 104 -0.89 6.77 7.33
N ILE A 105 -0.42 5.61 7.82
CA ILE A 105 -1.25 4.54 8.37
C ILE A 105 -0.94 4.43 9.86
N ASN A 106 -1.94 4.71 10.69
CA ASN A 106 -1.83 4.63 12.15
C ASN A 106 -2.33 3.28 12.69
N THR A 107 -2.20 3.06 14.01
CA THR A 107 -2.57 1.81 14.70
C THR A 107 -4.05 1.42 14.57
N LYS A 108 -4.92 2.34 14.11
CA LYS A 108 -6.35 2.08 13.88
C LYS A 108 -6.67 1.76 12.42
N GLY A 109 -5.68 1.64 11.53
CA GLY A 109 -5.89 1.41 10.10
C GLY A 109 -6.39 2.65 9.35
N MET A 110 -6.37 3.83 9.96
CA MET A 110 -6.76 5.06 9.29
C MET A 110 -5.69 5.46 8.29
N VAL A 111 -6.05 5.43 7.01
CA VAL A 111 -5.25 5.98 5.91
C VAL A 111 -5.58 7.48 5.78
N SER A 112 -4.62 8.34 6.11
CA SER A 112 -4.66 9.78 5.86
C SER A 112 -3.70 10.11 4.71
N TYR A 113 -4.17 10.85 3.71
CA TYR A 113 -3.40 11.37 2.58
C TYR A 113 -3.86 12.80 2.26
#